data_AF-A0A0Q8PMF7-F1
#
_entry.id   AF-A0A0Q8PMF7-F1
#
_cell.length_a   1.000
_cell.length_b   1.000
_cell.length_c   1.000
_cell.angle_alpha   90.00
_cell.angle_beta   90.00
_cell.angle_gamma   90.00
#
_symmetry.space_group_name_H-M   'P 1'
#
loop_
_entity.id
_entity.type
_entity.pdbx_description
1 polymer ?
#
loop_
_entity_poly.entity_id
_entity_poly.type
_entity_poly.pdbx_seq_one_letter_code
_entity_poly.pdbx_strand_id
1 'polypeptide(L)'
;PALQQLRDLTFHPTDNDHILAYSKQSGTDTVITVVNLDPQHVQEATVSLDLAALGLTEGQQVSVRDELTGAVYQWGRDNYVRLDPAVAPAHLLTVDRGAPV
;
A
#
# COMPACT_ATOMS: atom_id res chain seq x y z
N PRO A 1 -7.97 -8.61 -12.57
CA PRO A 1 -6.67 -8.00 -12.22
C PRO A 1 -6.88 -6.57 -11.69
N ALA A 2 -6.45 -6.29 -10.47
CA ALA A 2 -6.80 -5.07 -9.73
C ALA A 2 -6.39 -3.78 -10.45
N LEU A 3 -5.25 -3.80 -11.16
CA LEU A 3 -4.78 -2.64 -11.91
C LEU A 3 -5.52 -2.40 -13.24
N GLN A 4 -6.22 -3.41 -13.78
CA GLN A 4 -6.92 -3.33 -15.07
C GLN A 4 -8.38 -2.86 -14.97
N GLN A 5 -8.87 -2.61 -13.75
CA GLN A 5 -10.22 -2.11 -13.51
C GLN A 5 -10.18 -0.72 -12.88
N LEU A 6 -11.13 0.14 -13.24
CA LEU A 6 -11.27 1.50 -12.68
C LEU A 6 -12.09 1.53 -11.37
N ARG A 7 -12.77 0.42 -11.04
CA ARG A 7 -13.60 0.30 -9.84
C ARG A 7 -12.76 -0.22 -8.67
N ASP A 8 -13.29 -0.04 -7.46
CA ASP A 8 -12.71 -0.55 -6.21
C ASP A 8 -11.35 0.05 -5.83
N LEU A 9 -11.24 1.39 -5.97
CA LEU A 9 -10.13 2.19 -5.45
C LEU A 9 -10.51 2.84 -4.13
N THR A 10 -9.68 2.66 -3.11
CA THR A 10 -9.84 3.30 -1.78
C THR A 10 -8.58 4.07 -1.43
N PHE A 11 -8.71 5.36 -1.11
CA PHE A 11 -7.61 6.15 -0.57
C PHE A 11 -7.42 5.86 0.92
N HIS A 12 -6.16 5.79 1.34
CA HIS A 12 -5.78 5.59 2.73
C HIS A 12 -5.15 6.89 3.27
N PRO A 13 -5.56 7.34 4.46
CA PRO A 13 -4.94 8.50 5.09
C PRO A 13 -3.43 8.33 5.29
N THR A 14 -2.72 9.43 5.12
CA THR A 14 -1.31 9.60 5.43
C THR A 14 -1.14 10.86 6.29
N ASP A 15 -0.10 10.92 7.10
CA ASP A 15 0.24 12.10 7.91
C ASP A 15 1.14 13.11 7.17
N ASN A 16 1.39 12.88 5.88
CA ASN A 16 2.20 13.74 5.01
C ASN A 16 1.50 13.98 3.68
N ASP A 17 1.18 15.25 3.38
CA ASP A 17 0.49 15.68 2.16
C ASP A 17 1.27 15.37 0.86
N HIS A 18 2.57 15.11 0.95
CA HIS A 18 3.40 14.70 -0.17
C HIS A 18 3.36 13.18 -0.42
N ILE A 19 2.74 12.39 0.46
CA ILE A 19 2.59 10.94 0.28
C ILE A 19 1.13 10.60 0.01
N LEU A 20 0.90 9.98 -1.14
CA LEU A 20 -0.42 9.45 -1.52
C LEU A 20 -0.43 7.93 -1.33
N ALA A 21 -1.41 7.43 -0.58
CA ALA A 21 -1.64 5.99 -0.44
C ALA A 21 -3.06 5.62 -0.93
N TYR A 22 -3.15 4.57 -1.74
CA TYR A 22 -4.43 4.01 -2.16
C TYR A 22 -4.32 2.51 -2.38
N SER A 23 -5.44 1.80 -2.30
CA SER A 23 -5.54 0.39 -2.67
C SER A 23 -6.50 0.20 -3.84
N LYS A 24 -6.26 -0.87 -4.59
CA LYS A 24 -7.16 -1.38 -5.62
C LYS A 24 -7.39 -2.87 -5.43
N GLN A 25 -8.63 -3.31 -5.61
CA GLN A 25 -9.02 -4.70 -5.41
C GLN A 25 -9.74 -5.26 -6.64
N SER A 26 -9.56 -6.56 -6.90
CA SER A 26 -10.28 -7.29 -7.96
C SER A 26 -10.38 -8.77 -7.56
N GLY A 27 -11.46 -9.15 -6.86
CA GLY A 27 -11.61 -10.50 -6.33
C GLY A 27 -10.61 -10.75 -5.20
N THR A 28 -9.75 -11.74 -5.35
CA THR A 28 -8.71 -12.07 -4.36
C THR A 28 -7.47 -11.19 -4.47
N ASP A 29 -7.26 -10.56 -5.62
CA ASP A 29 -6.11 -9.69 -5.91
C ASP A 29 -6.28 -8.32 -5.24
N THR A 30 -5.27 -7.87 -4.50
CA THR A 30 -5.25 -6.58 -3.80
C THR A 30 -3.88 -5.97 -3.90
N VAL A 31 -3.83 -4.74 -4.41
CA VAL A 31 -2.61 -3.97 -4.58
C VAL A 31 -2.75 -2.67 -3.79
N ILE A 32 -1.81 -2.40 -2.90
CA ILE A 32 -1.67 -1.14 -2.17
C ILE A 32 -0.53 -0.36 -2.82
N THR A 33 -0.79 0.87 -3.22
CA THR A 33 0.18 1.74 -3.86
C THR A 33 0.43 2.93 -2.95
N VAL A 34 1.70 3.20 -2.66
CA VAL A 34 2.12 4.38 -1.89
C VAL A 34 3.16 5.14 -2.71
N VAL A 35 2.92 6.42 -2.97
CA VAL A 35 3.72 7.22 -3.91
C VAL A 35 4.13 8.52 -3.24
N ASN A 36 5.40 8.87 -3.40
CA ASN A 36 5.90 10.20 -3.12
C ASN A 36 5.58 11.14 -4.29
N LEU A 37 4.82 12.20 -4.02
CA LEU A 37 4.43 13.24 -4.98
C LEU A 37 5.49 14.34 -5.12
N ASP A 38 6.48 14.40 -4.22
CA ASP A 38 7.64 15.29 -4.31
C ASP A 38 8.77 14.60 -5.11
N PRO A 39 9.08 15.07 -6.33
CA PRO A 39 10.12 14.47 -7.16
C PRO A 39 11.55 14.84 -6.72
N GLN A 40 11.72 15.74 -5.75
CA GLN A 40 13.01 16.32 -5.37
C GLN A 40 13.51 15.83 -4.02
N HIS A 41 12.60 15.59 -3.07
CA HIS A 41 12.99 15.27 -1.70
C HIS A 41 12.47 13.92 -1.23
N VAL A 42 13.24 13.30 -0.33
CA VAL A 42 12.79 12.13 0.44
C VAL A 42 11.62 12.56 1.31
N GLN A 43 10.56 11.76 1.30
CA GLN A 43 9.38 11.97 2.12
C GLN A 43 9.13 10.74 2.99
N GLU A 44 8.74 10.99 4.23
CA GLU A 44 8.41 9.98 5.24
C GLU A 44 6.99 10.19 5.71
N ALA A 45 6.27 9.09 5.97
CA ALA A 45 4.89 9.15 6.41
C ALA A 45 4.49 7.88 7.18
N THR A 46 3.46 8.01 7.98
CA THR A 46 2.67 6.89 8.49
C THR A 46 1.42 6.75 7.61
N VAL A 47 1.28 5.59 6.97
CA VAL A 47 0.10 5.22 6.20
C VAL A 47 -0.88 4.48 7.11
N SER A 48 -2.05 5.06 7.33
CA SER A 48 -3.14 4.44 8.07
C SER A 48 -4.09 3.72 7.11
N LEU A 49 -3.95 2.41 6.99
CA LEU A 49 -4.80 1.58 6.14
C LEU A 49 -6.23 1.52 6.67
N ASP A 50 -7.17 1.64 5.74
CA ASP A 50 -8.56 1.26 5.98
C ASP A 50 -8.66 -0.26 5.89
N LEU A 51 -8.44 -0.92 7.04
CA LEU A 51 -8.48 -2.39 7.13
C LEU A 51 -9.85 -2.94 6.72
N ALA A 52 -10.94 -2.25 7.02
CA ALA A 52 -12.29 -2.68 6.66
C ALA A 52 -12.47 -2.68 5.13
N ALA A 53 -12.01 -1.62 4.45
CA ALA A 53 -11.99 -1.58 2.98
C ALA A 53 -11.10 -2.67 2.38
N LEU A 54 -10.05 -3.09 3.09
CA LEU A 54 -9.19 -4.20 2.68
C LEU A 54 -9.77 -5.60 3.00
N GLY A 55 -10.93 -5.68 3.65
CA GLY A 55 -11.54 -6.93 4.10
C GLY A 55 -10.76 -7.60 5.25
N LEU A 56 -10.01 -6.81 6.02
CA LEU A 56 -9.18 -7.24 7.14
C LEU A 56 -9.82 -6.88 8.47
N THR A 57 -9.54 -7.67 9.50
CA THR A 57 -10.02 -7.41 10.86
C THR A 57 -9.11 -6.39 11.57
N GLU A 58 -9.65 -5.62 12.52
CA GLU A 58 -8.81 -4.76 13.36
C GLU A 58 -7.71 -5.57 14.07
N GLY A 59 -6.48 -5.04 14.05
CA GLY A 59 -5.30 -5.70 14.60
C GLY A 59 -4.71 -6.82 13.72
N GLN A 60 -5.36 -7.20 12.62
CA GLN A 60 -4.79 -8.15 11.66
C GLN A 60 -3.60 -7.53 10.93
N GLN A 61 -2.52 -8.30 10.82
CA GLN A 61 -1.40 -7.98 9.96
C GLN A 61 -1.44 -8.85 8.70
N VAL A 62 -1.00 -8.28 7.58
CA VAL A 62 -0.90 -8.97 6.29
C VAL A 62 0.53 -8.90 5.76
N SER A 63 0.97 -10.00 5.16
CA SER A 63 2.21 -10.04 4.42
C SER A 63 2.01 -9.31 3.10
N VAL A 64 2.85 -8.34 2.80
CA VAL A 64 2.82 -7.60 1.54
C VAL A 64 4.15 -7.68 0.84
N ARG A 65 4.14 -7.85 -0.48
CA ARG A 65 5.34 -7.86 -1.32
C ARG A 65 5.38 -6.57 -2.13
N ASP A 66 6.48 -5.84 -2.05
CA ASP A 66 6.77 -4.74 -2.95
C ASP A 66 7.27 -5.26 -4.29
N GLU A 67 6.50 -5.08 -5.34
CA GLU A 67 6.81 -5.54 -6.69
C GLU A 67 7.92 -4.72 -7.35
N LEU A 68 8.21 -3.51 -6.85
CA LEU A 68 9.29 -2.68 -7.40
C LEU A 68 10.67 -3.12 -6.89
N THR A 69 10.74 -3.60 -5.65
CA THR A 69 12.00 -3.94 -4.99
C THR A 69 12.14 -5.44 -4.68
N GLY A 70 11.04 -6.19 -4.72
CA GLY A 70 10.95 -7.59 -4.29
C GLY A 70 10.87 -7.79 -2.77
N ALA A 71 10.98 -6.71 -1.98
CA ALA A 71 10.96 -6.76 -0.52
C ALA A 71 9.61 -7.25 0.02
N VAL A 72 9.62 -7.88 1.19
CA VAL A 72 8.40 -8.35 1.86
C VAL A 72 8.30 -7.69 3.23
N TYR A 73 7.12 -7.15 3.53
CA TYR A 73 6.82 -6.44 4.77
C TYR A 73 5.61 -7.05 5.46
N GLN A 74 5.47 -6.81 6.76
CA GLN A 74 4.24 -7.09 7.51
C GLN A 74 3.53 -5.76 7.77
N TRP A 75 2.35 -5.60 7.19
CA TRP A 75 1.58 -4.37 7.26
C TRP A 75 0.35 -4.56 8.15
N GLY A 76 0.10 -3.60 9.03
CA GLY A 76 -1.07 -3.53 9.89
C GLY A 76 -1.90 -2.28 9.60
N ARG A 77 -2.56 -1.75 10.62
CA ARG A 77 -3.32 -0.50 10.50
C ARG A 77 -2.41 0.68 10.15
N ASP A 78 -1.34 0.89 10.90
CA ASP A 78 -0.46 2.05 10.76
C ASP A 78 0.95 1.59 10.35
N ASN A 79 1.43 2.10 9.22
CA ASN A 79 2.67 1.61 8.59
C ASN A 79 3.58 2.78 8.24
N TYR A 80 4.78 2.78 8.81
CA TYR A 80 5.80 3.77 8.47
C TYR A 80 6.40 3.47 7.09
N VAL A 81 6.51 4.49 6.26
CA VAL A 81 7.16 4.45 4.94
C VAL A 81 8.17 5.59 4.79
N ARG A 82 9.22 5.32 4.03
CA ARG A 82 10.23 6.30 3.63
C ARG A 82 10.52 6.12 2.15
N LEU A 83 10.15 7.12 1.35
CA LEU A 83 10.26 7.07 -0.11
C LEU A 83 11.28 8.10 -0.58
N ASP A 84 12.31 7.60 -1.25
CA ASP A 84 13.37 8.42 -1.86
C ASP A 84 13.12 8.51 -3.37
N PRO A 85 12.83 9.69 -3.93
CA PRO A 85 12.52 9.82 -5.35
C PRO A 85 13.68 9.40 -6.27
N ALA A 86 14.93 9.39 -5.78
CA ALA A 86 16.09 8.94 -6.53
C ALA A 86 16.29 7.41 -6.55
N VAL A 87 15.67 6.68 -5.62
CA VAL A 87 15.89 5.23 -5.43
C VAL A 87 14.59 4.43 -5.61
N ALA A 88 13.55 4.81 -4.87
CA ALA A 88 12.26 4.16 -4.84
C ALA A 88 11.18 5.24 -4.60
N PRO A 89 10.65 5.86 -5.67
CA PRO A 89 9.66 6.93 -5.55
C PRO A 89 8.29 6.43 -5.08
N ALA A 90 8.08 5.11 -5.10
CA ALA A 90 6.83 4.48 -4.73
C ALA A 90 7.07 3.07 -4.18
N HIS A 91 6.06 2.55 -3.49
CA HIS A 91 5.87 1.14 -3.21
C HIS A 91 4.65 0.63 -3.96
N LEU A 92 4.78 -0.53 -4.63
CA LEU A 92 3.66 -1.23 -5.25
C LEU A 92 3.50 -2.58 -4.56
N LEU A 93 2.61 -2.63 -3.58
CA LEU A 93 2.52 -3.71 -2.62
C LEU A 93 1.38 -4.67 -2.99
N THR A 94 1.71 -5.90 -3.37
CA THR A 94 0.72 -6.97 -3.52
C THR A 94 0.47 -7.60 -2.15
N VAL A 95 -0.80 -7.69 -1.75
CA VAL A 95 -1.19 -8.33 -0.49
C VAL A 95 -1.23 -9.85 -0.67
N ASP A 96 -0.42 -10.56 0.12
CA ASP A 96 -0.51 -12.01 0.23
C ASP A 96 -1.57 -12.35 1.28
N ARG A 97 -2.77 -12.71 0.81
CA ARG A 97 -3.89 -13.09 1.67
C ARG A 97 -3.81 -14.54 2.18
N GLY A 98 -2.77 -15.29 1.79
CA GLY A 98 -2.75 -16.74 1.93
C GLY A 98 -3.81 -17.39 1.03
N ALA A 99 -3.49 -18.55 0.45
CA ALA A 99 -4.50 -19.30 -0.30
C ALA A 99 -5.68 -19.65 0.63
N PRO A 100 -6.94 -19.52 0.18
CA PRO A 100 -8.05 -20.12 0.92
C PRO A 100 -7.83 -21.64 0.91
N VAL A 101 -7.79 -22.23 2.11
CA VAL A 101 -7.79 -23.68 2.30
C VAL A 101 -9.10 -24.31 1.86
#